data_AF-A0A7K3XRL7-F1
#
_entry.id   AF-A0A7K3XRL7-F1
#
_cell.length_a   1.000
_cell.length_b   1.000
_cell.length_c   1.000
_cell.angle_alpha   90.00
_cell.angle_beta   90.00
_cell.angle_gamma   90.00
#
_symmetry.space_group_name_H-M   'P 1'
#
loop_
_entity.id
_entity.type
_entity.pdbx_description
1 polymer ?
#
loop_
_entity_poly.entity_id
_entity_poly.type
_entity_poly.pdbx_seq_one_letter_code
_entity_poly.pdbx_strand_id
1 'polypeptide(L)' 'MNHKIIVLYESIYNGNTIKLARSMAQTLGCRFIQAQQALTEDLSQYSAIGFGSGIYFGTHHPALFEVVEKLD' A
#
# COMPACT_ATOMS: atom_id res chain seq x y z
N MET A 1 -7.36 -3.12 -16.42
CA MET A 1 -6.75 -2.70 -15.14
C MET A 1 -7.43 -1.40 -14.70
N ASN A 2 -7.85 -1.29 -13.44
CA ASN A 2 -8.39 -0.06 -12.88
C ASN A 2 -7.21 0.81 -12.41
N HIS A 3 -6.71 1.66 -13.32
CA HIS A 3 -5.51 2.47 -13.10
C HIS A 3 -5.74 3.61 -12.09
N LYS A 4 -6.98 3.75 -11.60
CA LYS A 4 -7.38 4.76 -10.64
C LYS A 4 -7.19 4.32 -9.19
N ILE A 5 -6.83 3.06 -8.93
CA ILE A 5 -6.67 2.53 -7.57
C ILE A 5 -5.27 1.99 -7.40
N ILE A 6 -4.68 2.21 -6.23
CA ILE A 6 -3.42 1.58 -5.82
C ILE A 6 -3.53 1.04 -4.40
N VAL A 7 -2.89 -0.10 -4.12
CA VAL A 7 -2.76 -0.67 -2.77
C VAL A 7 -1.30 -0.62 -2.32
N LEU A 8 -1.04 0.12 -1.26
CA LEU A 8 0.27 0.22 -0.62
C LEU A 8 0.35 -0.79 0.52
N TYR A 9 1.46 -1.51 0.63
CA TYR A 9 1.61 -2.51 1.69
C TYR A 9 2.99 -2.51 2.36
N GLU A 10 3.03 -2.96 3.61
CA GLU A 10 4.26 -3.39 4.28
C GLU A 10 4.08 -4.76 4.94
N SER A 11 4.99 -5.68 4.62
CA SER A 11 4.80 -7.11 4.90
C SER A 11 6.11 -7.83 5.27
N ILE A 12 6.78 -7.37 6.33
CA ILE A 12 8.04 -7.91 6.82
C ILE A 12 7.86 -9.30 7.47
N TYR A 13 6.82 -9.49 8.30
CA TYR A 13 6.59 -10.76 8.99
C TYR A 13 5.78 -11.74 8.14
N ASN A 14 6.42 -12.85 7.72
CA ASN A 14 5.82 -14.01 7.05
C ASN A 14 5.06 -13.74 5.73
N GLY A 15 5.13 -12.51 5.20
CA GLY A 15 4.52 -12.18 3.91
C GLY A 15 2.99 -12.23 3.91
N ASN A 16 2.32 -12.17 5.07
CA ASN A 16 0.86 -12.33 5.09
C ASN A 16 0.13 -11.13 4.49
N THR A 17 0.61 -9.91 4.77
CA THR A 17 0.01 -8.68 4.25
C THR A 17 0.17 -8.57 2.73
N ILE A 18 1.31 -8.97 2.16
CA ILE A 18 1.49 -8.99 0.69
C ILE A 18 0.55 -10.00 0.01
N LYS A 19 0.27 -11.16 0.63
CA LYS A 19 -0.71 -12.12 0.09
C LYS A 19 -2.09 -11.49 -0.02
N LEU A 20 -2.51 -10.75 1.01
CA LEU A 20 -3.78 -10.02 1.01
C LEU A 20 -3.79 -8.90 -0.04
N ALA A 21 -2.77 -8.03 -0.05
CA ALA A 21 -2.65 -6.93 -1.01
C ALA A 21 -2.67 -7.43 -2.47
N ARG A 22 -1.96 -8.53 -2.76
CA ARG A 22 -1.97 -9.18 -4.07
C ARG A 22 -3.35 -9.69 -4.45
N SER A 23 -4.05 -10.37 -3.54
CA SER A 23 -5.40 -10.91 -3.80
C SER A 23 -6.41 -9.80 -4.07
N MET A 24 -6.38 -8.72 -3.27
CA MET A 24 -7.21 -7.52 -3.48
C MET A 24 -6.90 -6.87 -4.82
N ALA A 25 -5.62 -6.68 -5.14
CA ALA A 25 -5.19 -6.05 -6.39
C ALA A 25 -5.55 -6.86 -7.63
N GLN A 26 -5.45 -8.20 -7.56
CA GLN A 26 -5.91 -9.09 -8.63
C GLN A 26 -7.42 -8.98 -8.84
N THR A 27 -8.20 -8.96 -7.75
CA THR A 27 -9.67 -8.85 -7.82
C THR A 27 -10.13 -7.50 -8.38
N LEU A 28 -9.47 -6.41 -7.97
CA LEU A 28 -9.78 -5.05 -8.41
C LEU A 28 -9.09 -4.68 -9.75
N GLY A 29 -8.17 -5.52 -10.22
CA GLY A 29 -7.32 -5.25 -11.37
C GLY A 29 -6.48 -3.99 -11.22
N CYS A 30 -5.95 -3.70 -10.03
CA CYS A 30 -5.22 -2.47 -9.70
C CYS A 30 -3.74 -2.70 -9.39
N ARG A 31 -2.94 -1.62 -9.25
CA ARG A 31 -1.52 -1.71 -8.85
C ARG A 31 -1.41 -2.00 -7.35
N PHE A 32 -0.40 -2.75 -6.96
CA PHE A 32 0.01 -2.86 -5.55
C PHE A 32 1.53 -2.77 -5.43
N ILE A 33 2.02 -1.97 -4.47
CA ILE A 33 3.45 -1.69 -4.26
C ILE A 33 3.78 -1.58 -2.77
N GLN A 34 5.06 -1.61 -2.41
CA GLN A 34 5.48 -1.35 -1.04
C GLN A 34 5.29 0.12 -0.68
N ALA A 35 5.01 0.43 0.59
CA ALA A 35 4.87 1.82 1.05
C ALA A 35 6.18 2.60 0.84
N GLN A 36 7.33 1.95 1.04
CA GLN A 36 8.64 2.55 0.73
C GLN A 36 8.79 2.98 -0.74
N GLN A 37 8.24 2.21 -1.68
CA GLN A 37 8.26 2.56 -3.10
C GLN A 37 7.32 3.74 -3.40
N ALA A 38 6.21 3.83 -2.66
CA ALA A 38 5.22 4.90 -2.82
C ALA A 38 5.75 6.28 -2.41
N LEU A 39 6.79 6.35 -1.58
CA LEU A 39 7.41 7.62 -1.16
C LEU A 39 7.99 8.45 -2.31
N THR A 40 8.23 7.83 -3.46
CA THR A 40 8.74 8.46 -4.69
C THR A 40 7.80 8.31 -5.88
N GLU A 41 6.61 7.73 -5.69
CA GLU A 41 5.58 7.65 -6.74
C GLU A 41 4.68 8.89 -6.69
N ASP A 42 4.22 9.35 -7.84
CA ASP A 42 3.16 10.35 -7.92
C ASP A 42 1.83 9.69 -7.57
N LEU A 43 1.35 9.91 -6.34
CA LEU A 43 0.10 9.33 -5.86
C LEU A 43 -1.14 10.14 -6.26
N SER A 44 -0.97 11.35 -6.78
CA SER A 44 -2.08 12.24 -7.17
C SER A 44 -2.88 11.70 -8.37
N GLN A 45 -2.28 10.82 -9.16
CA GLN A 45 -2.92 10.18 -10.32
C GLN A 45 -3.99 9.13 -9.92
N TYR A 46 -4.01 8.67 -8.67
CA TYR A 46 -4.96 7.66 -8.20
C TYR A 46 -6.17 8.31 -7.54
N SER A 47 -7.37 7.83 -7.85
CA SER A 47 -8.61 8.27 -7.20
C SER A 47 -8.85 7.59 -5.85
N ALA A 48 -8.14 6.49 -5.55
CA ALA A 48 -8.22 5.80 -4.27
C ALA A 48 -6.89 5.10 -3.94
N ILE A 49 -6.49 5.19 -2.68
CA ILE A 49 -5.27 4.58 -2.14
C ILE A 49 -5.68 3.67 -0.98
N GLY A 50 -5.38 2.38 -1.09
CA GLY A 50 -5.52 1.42 0.00
C GLY A 50 -4.20 1.29 0.77
N PHE A 51 -4.26 1.17 2.10
CA PHE A 51 -3.09 0.99 2.95
C PHE A 51 -3.20 -0.35 3.70
N GLY A 52 -2.13 -1.16 3.65
CA GLY A 52 -2.06 -2.45 4.35
C GLY A 52 -0.75 -2.60 5.13
N SER A 53 -0.83 -2.97 6.39
CA SER A 53 0.37 -3.24 7.20
C SER A 53 0.25 -4.57 7.92
N GLY A 54 1.35 -5.31 8.02
CA GLY A 54 1.54 -6.16 9.19
C GLY A 54 1.53 -5.30 10.47
N ILE A 55 1.18 -5.87 11.61
CA ILE A 55 1.29 -5.16 12.89
C ILE A 55 2.68 -5.39 13.47
N TYR A 56 3.40 -4.28 13.71
CA TYR A 56 4.76 -4.22 14.24
C TYR A 56 4.70 -3.66 15.66
N PHE A 57 4.92 -4.50 16.68
CA PHE A 57 4.90 -4.04 18.08
C PHE A 57 3.62 -3.25 18.46
N GLY A 58 2.47 -3.66 17.91
CA GLY A 58 1.17 -3.03 18.15
C GLY A 58 0.83 -1.85 17.24
N THR A 59 1.68 -1.50 16.27
CA THR A 59 1.46 -0.35 15.36
C THR A 59 1.62 -0.74 13.89
N HIS A 60 1.18 0.13 12.98
CA HIS A 60 1.48 0.01 11.56
C HIS A 60 2.92 0.40 11.26
N HIS A 61 3.45 -0.11 10.15
CA HIS A 61 4.80 0.23 9.69
C HIS A 61 4.94 1.75 9.44
N PRO A 62 6.00 2.42 9.92
CA PRO A 62 6.20 3.87 9.81
C PRO A 62 6.07 4.43 8.39
N ALA A 63 6.62 3.71 7.40
CA ALA A 63 6.56 4.11 5.99
C ALA A 63 5.12 4.39 5.47
N LEU A 64 4.09 3.76 6.03
CA LEU A 64 2.70 4.07 5.64
C LEU A 64 2.29 5.47 6.12
N PHE A 65 2.70 5.87 7.32
CA PHE A 65 2.44 7.21 7.84
C PHE A 65 3.23 8.26 7.07
N GLU A 66 4.49 7.99 6.74
CA GLU A 66 5.31 8.88 5.91
C GLU A 66 4.68 9.12 4.52
N VAL A 67 4.00 8.11 3.96
CA VAL A 67 3.23 8.30 2.72
C VAL A 67 2.03 9.20 2.97
N VAL A 68 1.26 8.98 4.05
CA VAL A 68 0.09 9.81 4.38
C VAL A 68 0.47 11.26 4.61
N GLU A 69 1.60 11.54 5.27
CA GLU A 69 2.10 12.90 5.49
C GLU A 69 2.49 13.63 4.20
N LYS A 70 2.71 12.91 3.11
CA LYS A 70 2.99 13.45 1.77
C LYS A 70 1.74 13.60 0.89
N LEU A 71 0.58 13.13 1.35
CA LEU A 71 -0.67 13.33 0.63
C LEU A 71 -1.20 14.72 1.00
N ASP A 72 -1.38 15.58 0.00
CA ASP A 72 -1.98 16.92 0.12
C ASP A 72 -3.50 16.87 0.33
#